data_AF-A0A9Q1ID52-F1
#
_entry.id   AF-A0A9Q1ID52-F1
#
_cell.length_a   1.000
_cell.length_b   1.000
_cell.length_c   1.000
_cell.angle_alpha   90.00
_cell.angle_beta   90.00
_cell.angle_gamma   90.00
#
_symmetry.space_group_name_H-M   'P 1'
#
loop_
_entity.id
_entity.type
_entity.pdbx_description
1 polymer ?
#
loop_
_entity_poly.entity_id
_entity_poly.type
_entity_poly.pdbx_seq_one_letter_code
_entity_poly.pdbx_strand_id
1 'polypeptide(L)'
;MIKSITFTLKETVCPKSEDYLKEECIFKENGYMKKCSSSATVLKSQPGEAASLTMSCQDVTDPEERKKLSEPPSWAKYFSNW
;
A
#
# COMPACT_ATOMS: atom_id res chain seq x y z
N MET A 1 -19.74 7.28 -7.29
CA MET A 1 -18.83 8.39 -6.91
C MET A 1 -17.41 7.90 -7.06
N ILE A 2 -16.53 8.67 -7.68
CA ILE A 2 -15.13 8.25 -7.81
C ILE A 2 -14.38 8.57 -6.52
N LYS A 3 -13.62 7.60 -6.02
CA LYS A 3 -12.72 7.74 -4.88
C LYS A 3 -11.33 7.30 -5.31
N SER A 4 -10.32 8.12 -5.01
CA SER A 4 -8.93 7.86 -5.38
C SER A 4 -8.05 7.75 -4.16
N ILE A 5 -7.06 6.87 -4.22
CA ILE A 5 -6.05 6.70 -3.17
C ILE A 5 -4.68 6.49 -3.81
N THR A 6 -3.65 7.02 -3.16
CA THR A 6 -2.25 6.74 -3.47
C THR A 6 -1.62 6.08 -2.26
N PHE A 7 -0.91 4.99 -2.50
CA PHE A 7 -0.29 4.20 -1.45
C PHE A 7 0.99 3.54 -1.98
N THR A 8 1.79 3.03 -1.05
CA THR A 8 3.06 2.36 -1.37
C THR A 8 2.97 0.91 -0.94
N LEU A 9 3.46 0.01 -1.79
CA LEU A 9 3.62 -1.41 -1.51
C LEU A 9 5.12 -1.71 -1.33
N LYS A 10 5.42 -2.62 -0.40
CA LYS A 10 6.77 -3.13 -0.19
C LYS A 10 6.75 -4.66 -0.22
N GLU A 11 7.74 -5.24 -0.87
CA GLU A 11 7.93 -6.69 -0.95
C GLU A 11 8.01 -7.31 0.46
N THR A 12 7.35 -8.45 0.62
CA THR A 12 7.38 -9.25 1.85
C THR A 12 8.24 -10.49 1.67
N VAL A 13 8.56 -11.16 2.77
CA VAL A 13 9.30 -12.45 2.73
C VAL A 13 8.42 -13.63 2.25
N CYS A 14 7.11 -13.43 2.21
CA CYS A 14 6.16 -14.47 1.86
C CYS A 14 6.16 -14.74 0.36
N PRO A 15 6.07 -16.02 -0.05
CA PRO A 15 5.86 -16.36 -1.45
C PRO A 15 4.50 -15.82 -1.91
N LYS A 16 4.38 -15.57 -3.22
CA LYS A 16 3.10 -15.21 -3.83
C LYS A 16 2.17 -16.43 -3.76
N SER A 17 1.29 -16.46 -2.78
CA SER A 17 0.21 -17.45 -2.67
C SER A 17 -1.12 -16.80 -3.05
N GLU A 18 -2.07 -17.58 -3.58
CA GLU A 18 -3.44 -17.11 -3.86
C GLU A 18 -4.28 -17.00 -2.57
N ASP A 19 -3.78 -17.51 -1.45
CA ASP A 19 -4.46 -17.49 -0.15
C ASP A 19 -3.96 -16.30 0.69
N TYR A 20 -4.52 -15.11 0.42
CA TYR A 20 -4.21 -13.85 1.09
C TYR A 20 -4.65 -13.80 2.56
N LEU A 21 -5.33 -14.84 3.05
CA LEU A 21 -5.84 -14.94 4.43
C LEU A 21 -4.76 -15.43 5.41
N LYS A 22 -3.60 -15.89 4.90
CA LYS A 22 -2.48 -16.34 5.74
C LYS A 22 -1.44 -15.25 5.97
N GLU A 23 -1.45 -14.82 7.23
CA GLU A 23 -0.34 -14.32 8.05
C GLU A 23 0.18 -12.91 7.81
N GLU A 24 0.52 -12.28 8.95
CA GLU A 24 1.32 -11.07 9.09
C GLU A 24 2.69 -11.28 8.42
N CYS A 25 2.75 -11.06 7.12
CA CYS A 25 3.99 -11.13 6.38
C CYS A 25 4.84 -9.89 6.67
N ILE A 26 5.99 -10.10 7.30
CA ILE A 26 6.95 -9.03 7.51
C ILE A 26 7.53 -8.55 6.18
N PHE A 27 7.82 -7.25 6.11
CA PHE A 27 8.51 -6.68 4.96
C PHE A 27 9.92 -7.26 4.83
N LYS A 28 10.31 -7.55 3.59
CA LYS A 28 11.67 -7.96 3.27
C LYS A 28 12.62 -6.78 3.45
N GLU A 29 13.77 -7.05 4.07
CA GLU A 29 14.85 -6.07 4.16
C GLU A 29 15.31 -5.70 2.74
N ASN A 30 15.41 -4.39 2.46
CA ASN A 30 15.72 -3.86 1.12
C ASN A 30 14.78 -4.34 -0.02
N GLY A 31 13.57 -4.78 0.33
CA GLY A 31 12.57 -5.24 -0.64
C GLY A 31 12.21 -4.21 -1.71
N TYR A 32 11.70 -4.69 -2.84
CA TYR A 32 11.18 -3.81 -3.89
C TYR A 32 10.05 -2.95 -3.35
N MET A 33 10.03 -1.67 -3.77
CA MET A 33 8.96 -0.72 -3.42
C MET A 33 8.26 -0.28 -4.68
N LYS A 34 6.92 -0.23 -4.62
CA LYS A 34 6.06 0.26 -5.68
C LYS A 34 5.15 1.35 -5.16
N LYS A 35 5.02 2.44 -5.90
CA LYS A 35 4.05 3.50 -5.64
C LYS A 35 2.84 3.28 -6.53
N CYS A 36 1.67 3.16 -5.94
CA CYS A 36 0.44 2.83 -6.63
C CYS A 36 -0.57 3.97 -6.50
N SER A 37 -1.26 4.25 -7.60
CA SER A 37 -2.42 5.14 -7.63
C SER A 37 -3.62 4.33 -8.10
N SER A 38 -4.69 4.38 -7.32
CA SER A 38 -5.92 3.65 -7.57
C SER A 38 -7.12 4.60 -7.57
N SER A 39 -8.08 4.31 -8.44
CA SER A 39 -9.37 4.98 -8.51
C SER A 39 -10.48 3.95 -8.57
N ALA A 40 -11.46 4.10 -7.69
CA ALA A 40 -12.61 3.23 -7.58
C ALA A 40 -13.90 4.02 -7.86
N THR A 41 -14.80 3.44 -8.64
CA THR A 41 -16.17 3.96 -8.77
C THR A 41 -17.04 3.27 -7.73
N VAL A 42 -17.34 3.96 -6.63
CA VAL A 42 -18.14 3.42 -5.52
C VAL A 42 -19.63 3.67 -5.80
N LEU A 43 -20.47 2.66 -5.61
CA LEU A 43 -21.91 2.78 -5.73
C LEU A 43 -22.48 3.54 -4.52
N LYS A 44 -23.30 4.57 -4.77
CA LYS A 44 -23.92 5.35 -3.68
C LYS A 44 -24.93 4.51 -2.88
N SER A 45 -25.60 3.57 -3.54
CA SER A 45 -26.59 2.67 -2.95
C SER A 45 -25.98 1.57 -2.07
N GLN A 46 -24.69 1.25 -2.27
CA GLN A 46 -23.98 0.19 -1.54
C GLN A 46 -22.57 0.71 -1.15
N PRO A 47 -22.47 1.46 -0.04
CA PRO A 47 -21.19 1.88 0.51
C PRO A 47 -20.33 0.65 0.83
N GLY A 48 -19.16 0.54 0.21
CA GLY A 48 -18.26 -0.62 0.35
C GLY A 48 -18.13 -1.46 -0.92
N GLU A 49 -19.06 -1.33 -1.86
CA GLU A 49 -18.97 -1.98 -3.17
C GLU A 49 -18.47 -1.01 -4.24
N ALA A 50 -17.45 -1.44 -4.99
CA ALA A 50 -16.91 -0.72 -6.13
C ALA A 50 -17.40 -1.35 -7.43
N ALA A 51 -18.05 -0.55 -8.28
CA ALA A 51 -18.47 -0.96 -9.62
C ALA A 51 -17.27 -1.14 -10.57
N SER A 52 -16.19 -0.40 -10.35
CA SER A 52 -14.94 -0.55 -11.08
C SER A 52 -13.75 -0.08 -10.23
N LEU A 53 -12.59 -0.70 -10.49
CA LEU A 53 -11.31 -0.36 -9.88
C LEU A 53 -10.25 -0.26 -10.98
N THR A 54 -9.57 0.87 -11.05
CA THR A 54 -8.40 1.06 -11.92
C THR A 54 -7.20 1.34 -11.05
N MET A 55 -6.13 0.55 -11.20
CA MET A 55 -4.90 0.70 -10.43
C MET A 55 -3.68 0.68 -11.34
N SER A 56 -2.74 1.58 -11.08
CA SER A 56 -1.43 1.62 -11.74
C SER A 56 -0.34 1.72 -10.68
N CYS A 57 0.75 0.99 -10.88
CA CYS A 57 1.87 0.94 -9.95
C CYS A 57 3.19 1.14 -10.69
N GLN A 58 4.08 1.94 -10.12
CA GLN A 58 5.42 2.21 -10.64
C GLN A 58 6.48 1.80 -9.61
N ASP A 59 7.60 1.27 -10.09
CA ASP A 59 8.74 0.94 -9.22
C ASP A 59 9.38 2.22 -8.68
N VAL A 60 9.73 2.20 -7.39
CA VAL A 60 10.47 3.29 -6.76
C VAL A 60 11.95 2.95 -6.83
N THR A 61 12.62 3.47 -7.86
CA THR A 61 14.06 3.24 -8.09
C THR A 61 14.93 4.33 -7.47
N ASP A 62 14.37 5.51 -7.23
CA ASP A 62 15.11 6.63 -6.64
C ASP A 62 15.45 6.35 -5.16
N PRO A 63 16.74 6.39 -4.78
CA PRO A 63 17.18 6.05 -3.42
C PRO A 63 16.72 7.06 -2.36
N GLU A 64 16.58 8.34 -2.70
CA GLU A 64 16.07 9.35 -1.75
C GLU A 64 14.58 9.15 -1.48
N GLU A 65 13.78 8.90 -2.52
CA GLU A 65 12.36 8.58 -2.38
C GLU A 65 12.18 7.28 -1.59
N ARG A 66 12.99 6.26 -1.86
CA ARG A 66 12.97 4.99 -1.10
C ARG A 66 13.23 5.22 0.40
N LYS A 67 14.24 6.03 0.73
CA LYS A 67 14.56 6.37 2.12
C LYS A 67 13.39 7.10 2.78
N LYS A 68 12.84 8.12 2.12
CA LYS A 68 11.68 8.87 2.62
C LYS A 68 10.46 7.98 2.88
N LEU A 69 10.19 7.01 2.00
CA LEU A 69 9.06 6.10 2.15
C LEU A 69 9.27 5.01 3.20
N SER A 70 10.52 4.71 3.55
CA SER A 70 10.86 3.79 4.64
C SER A 70 10.82 4.43 6.02
N GLU A 71 10.83 5.76 6.10
CA GLU A 71 10.73 6.47 7.37
C GLU A 71 9.32 6.30 7.94
N PRO A 72 9.20 5.95 9.24
CA PRO A 72 7.89 5.88 9.87
C PRO A 72 7.22 7.25 9.78
N PRO A 73 5.90 7.29 9.51
CA PRO A 73 5.20 8.55 9.40
C PRO A 73 5.33 9.35 10.70
N SER A 74 5.27 10.68 10.59
CA SER A 74 5.50 11.59 11.73
C SER A 74 4.62 11.25 12.94
N TRP A 75 3.40 10.77 12.68
CA TRP A 75 2.46 10.40 13.73
C TRP A 75 2.87 9.15 14.52
N ALA A 76 3.72 8.27 13.97
CA ALA A 76 4.16 7.05 14.66
C ALA A 76 4.88 7.36 15.99
N LYS A 77 5.54 8.53 16.07
CA LYS A 77 6.20 9.02 17.28
C LYS A 77 5.24 9.24 18.45
N TYR A 78 3.96 9.53 18.19
CA TYR A 78 2.95 9.73 19.24
C TYR A 78 2.46 8.41 19.85
N PHE A 79 2.66 7.28 19.16
CA PHE A 79 2.26 5.95 19.64
C PHE A 79 3.40 5.19 20.32
N SER A 80 4.64 5.72 20.28
CA SER A 80 5.82 5.10 20.92
C SER A 80 5.95 5.40 22.42
N ASN A 81 5.06 6.22 22.99
CA ASN A 81 5.07 6.66 24.39
C ASN A 81 3.99 5.97 25.25
N TRP A 82 3.43 4.85 24.78
CA TRP A 82 2.46 4.01 25.50
C TRP A 82 3.05 2.62 25.76
#